data_AF-D7C5V0-F1
#
_entry.id   AF-D7C5V0-F1
#
_cell.length_a   1.000
_cell.length_b   1.000
_cell.length_c   1.000
_cell.angle_alpha   90.00
_cell.angle_beta   90.00
_cell.angle_gamma   90.00
#
_symmetry.space_group_name_H-M   'P 1'
#
loop_
_entity.id
_entity.type
_entity.pdbx_description
1 polymer ?
#
loop_
_entity_poly.entity_id
_entity_poly.type
_entity_poly.pdbx_seq_one_letter_code
_entity_poly.pdbx_strand_id
1 'polypeptide(L)'
;MVRYDFPRSGADAYFAGFDRTIGVLAETRGGHRARAATLGDALAAVLALWLLRRQDPSAEWAGQRLMAFYGHVREVLDGHGGDFAVYLVELDLALESETSTGWYNACFTRSVVEVLLRDAGLPPTALVASDWAEATDEEMREVATRVPPLPADAIPRGMPEEHSWWFVASGPPEEIAYDY
;
A
#
# COMPACT_ATOMS: atom_id res chain seq x y z
N MET A 1 -13.41 -4.46 -7.83
CA MET A 1 -12.21 -4.76 -7.02
C MET A 1 -11.00 -4.66 -7.93
N VAL A 2 -10.15 -3.66 -7.74
CA VAL A 2 -8.82 -3.65 -8.38
C VAL A 2 -7.96 -4.53 -7.49
N ARG A 3 -7.72 -5.77 -7.91
CA ARG A 3 -6.82 -6.67 -7.20
C ARG A 3 -5.42 -6.41 -7.71
N TYR A 4 -4.59 -5.93 -6.81
CA TYR A 4 -3.19 -5.71 -7.04
C TYR A 4 -2.43 -7.02 -6.86
N ASP A 5 -2.39 -7.78 -7.93
CA ASP A 5 -1.56 -8.97 -7.97
C ASP A 5 -0.11 -8.53 -8.22
N PHE A 6 0.62 -8.33 -7.13
CA PHE A 6 2.01 -7.91 -7.16
C PHE A 6 2.96 -9.00 -6.62
N PRO A 7 4.21 -9.02 -7.11
CA PRO A 7 4.67 -8.37 -8.34
C PRO A 7 4.34 -9.23 -9.59
N ARG A 8 3.66 -8.63 -10.59
CA ARG A 8 3.35 -9.26 -11.90
C ARG A 8 4.25 -8.81 -13.07
N SER A 9 4.96 -7.71 -12.90
CA SER A 9 5.83 -7.11 -13.93
C SER A 9 7.22 -6.80 -13.36
N GLY A 10 8.19 -6.55 -14.24
CA GLY A 10 9.51 -6.05 -13.85
C GLY A 10 9.47 -4.60 -13.34
N ALA A 11 10.52 -4.18 -12.64
CA ALA A 11 10.62 -2.87 -12.00
C ALA A 11 10.35 -1.69 -12.96
N ASP A 12 10.83 -1.78 -14.21
CA ASP A 12 10.60 -0.74 -15.23
C ASP A 12 9.12 -0.41 -15.46
N ALA A 13 8.26 -1.44 -15.42
CA ALA A 13 6.83 -1.25 -15.63
C ALA A 13 6.18 -0.49 -14.48
N TYR A 14 6.68 -0.67 -13.25
CA TYR A 14 6.17 0.03 -12.07
C TYR A 14 6.64 1.48 -12.03
N PHE A 15 7.91 1.75 -12.34
CA PHE A 15 8.40 3.12 -12.47
C PHE A 15 7.60 3.89 -13.52
N ALA A 16 7.48 3.36 -14.74
CA ALA A 16 6.72 4.00 -15.80
C ALA A 16 5.21 4.04 -15.51
N GLY A 17 4.69 3.06 -14.78
CA GLY A 17 3.30 3.01 -14.33
C GLY A 17 2.97 4.17 -13.39
N PHE A 18 3.83 4.40 -12.39
CA PHE A 18 3.72 5.53 -11.48
C PHE A 18 3.64 6.86 -12.23
N ASP A 19 4.63 7.13 -13.10
CA ASP A 19 4.70 8.40 -13.84
C ASP A 19 3.46 8.65 -14.71
N ARG A 20 2.96 7.59 -15.38
CA ARG A 20 1.72 7.68 -16.18
C ARG A 20 0.51 7.98 -15.30
N THR A 21 0.37 7.31 -14.17
CA THR A 21 -0.78 7.51 -13.27
C THR A 21 -0.76 8.90 -12.63
N ILE A 22 0.42 9.40 -12.24
CA ILE A 22 0.57 10.76 -11.74
C ILE A 22 0.27 11.79 -12.83
N GLY A 23 0.71 11.55 -14.08
CA GLY A 23 0.41 12.44 -15.22
C GLY A 23 -1.08 12.68 -15.45
N VAL A 24 -1.95 11.71 -15.11
CA VAL A 24 -3.42 11.84 -15.25
C VAL A 24 -4.13 12.28 -13.96
N LEU A 25 -3.41 12.43 -12.84
CA LEU A 25 -3.99 12.80 -11.55
C LEU A 25 -4.63 14.19 -11.61
N ALA A 26 -3.96 15.16 -12.25
CA ALA A 26 -4.49 16.51 -12.46
C ALA A 26 -5.75 16.55 -13.35
N GLU A 27 -5.89 15.57 -14.25
CA GLU A 27 -7.00 15.48 -15.20
C GLU A 27 -8.17 14.61 -14.68
N THR A 28 -7.99 13.97 -13.52
CA THR A 28 -8.98 13.05 -12.94
C THR A 28 -10.26 13.80 -12.58
N ARG A 29 -11.36 13.44 -13.26
CA ARG A 29 -12.70 13.96 -12.99
C ARG A 29 -13.39 13.13 -11.91
N GLY A 30 -14.16 13.77 -11.02
CA GLY A 30 -14.89 13.07 -9.95
C GLY A 30 -14.59 13.55 -8.52
N GLY A 31 -13.84 14.65 -8.37
CA GLY A 31 -13.55 15.26 -7.07
C GLY A 31 -12.43 14.55 -6.30
N HIS A 32 -12.31 14.87 -5.01
CA HIS A 32 -11.19 14.40 -4.16
C HIS A 32 -11.11 12.88 -4.04
N ARG A 33 -12.24 12.17 -4.00
CA ARG A 33 -12.26 10.71 -3.90
C ARG A 33 -11.71 10.02 -5.14
N ALA A 34 -12.07 10.51 -6.33
CA ALA A 34 -11.54 9.97 -7.59
C ALA A 34 -10.02 10.21 -7.70
N ARG A 35 -9.56 11.40 -7.30
CA ARG A 35 -8.12 11.72 -7.24
C ARG A 35 -7.37 10.86 -6.22
N ALA A 36 -7.96 10.63 -5.04
CA ALA A 36 -7.38 9.75 -4.03
C ALA A 36 -7.26 8.30 -4.52
N ALA A 37 -8.26 7.81 -5.27
CA ALA A 37 -8.17 6.50 -5.93
C ALA A 37 -7.04 6.45 -6.97
N THR A 38 -6.95 7.45 -7.86
CA THR A 38 -5.84 7.56 -8.82
C THR A 38 -4.47 7.63 -8.12
N LEU A 39 -4.38 8.35 -6.99
CA LEU A 39 -3.17 8.39 -6.18
C LEU A 39 -2.85 7.02 -5.57
N GLY A 40 -3.84 6.31 -5.03
CA GLY A 40 -3.69 4.94 -4.55
C GLY A 40 -3.17 3.99 -5.63
N ASP A 41 -3.69 4.12 -6.86
CA ASP A 41 -3.22 3.34 -8.01
C ASP A 41 -1.76 3.64 -8.37
N ALA A 42 -1.31 4.89 -8.23
CA ALA A 42 0.09 5.25 -8.39
C ALA A 42 0.95 4.64 -7.27
N LEU A 43 0.52 4.79 -6.01
CA LEU A 43 1.23 4.30 -4.83
C LEU A 43 1.32 2.77 -4.77
N ALA A 44 0.50 2.05 -5.52
CA ALA A 44 0.63 0.63 -5.76
C ALA A 44 2.03 0.24 -6.27
N ALA A 45 2.67 1.10 -7.07
CA ALA A 45 4.04 0.91 -7.54
C ALA A 45 5.07 0.91 -6.39
N VAL A 46 4.82 1.67 -5.31
CA VAL A 46 5.70 1.72 -4.13
C VAL A 46 5.78 0.35 -3.46
N LEU A 47 4.63 -0.25 -3.18
CA LEU A 47 4.57 -1.58 -2.56
C LEU A 47 5.13 -2.66 -3.49
N ALA A 48 4.84 -2.59 -4.79
CA ALA A 48 5.34 -3.55 -5.77
C ALA A 48 6.87 -3.53 -5.91
N LEU A 49 7.47 -2.34 -6.00
CA LEU A 49 8.92 -2.17 -6.04
C LEU A 49 9.58 -2.59 -4.73
N TRP A 50 8.94 -2.31 -3.59
CA TRP A 50 9.44 -2.77 -2.29
C TRP A 50 9.46 -4.31 -2.21
N LEU A 51 8.40 -4.99 -2.64
CA LEU A 51 8.34 -6.45 -2.71
C LEU A 51 9.39 -7.03 -3.67
N LEU A 52 9.56 -6.43 -4.86
CA LEU A 52 10.58 -6.86 -5.82
C LEU A 52 12.00 -6.73 -5.24
N ARG A 53 12.28 -5.63 -4.52
CA ARG A 53 13.60 -5.41 -3.90
C ARG A 53 13.90 -6.48 -2.86
N ARG A 54 12.90 -6.92 -2.11
CA ARG A 54 13.07 -8.00 -1.13
C ARG A 54 13.40 -9.34 -1.79
N GLN A 55 12.86 -9.59 -2.99
CA GLN A 55 13.13 -10.83 -3.74
C GLN A 55 14.51 -10.81 -4.39
N ASP A 56 14.96 -9.66 -4.89
CA ASP A 56 16.31 -9.46 -5.43
C ASP A 56 16.94 -8.16 -4.92
N PRO A 57 17.57 -8.19 -3.72
CA PRO A 57 18.23 -7.02 -3.15
C PRO A 57 19.44 -6.54 -3.95
N SER A 58 19.97 -7.39 -4.84
CA SER A 58 21.15 -7.10 -5.66
C SER A 58 20.81 -6.46 -7.01
N ALA A 59 19.52 -6.34 -7.33
CA ALA A 59 19.08 -5.78 -8.59
C ALA A 59 19.61 -4.35 -8.79
N GLU A 60 20.10 -4.04 -9.99
CA GLU A 60 20.70 -2.74 -10.31
C GLU A 60 19.77 -1.55 -10.02
N TRP A 61 18.47 -1.73 -10.26
CA TRP A 61 17.46 -0.69 -10.02
C TRP A 61 17.20 -0.42 -8.53
N ALA A 62 17.55 -1.35 -7.63
CA ALA A 62 17.27 -1.24 -6.20
C ALA A 62 18.16 -0.21 -5.48
N GLY A 63 19.24 0.25 -6.12
CA GLY A 63 20.13 1.29 -5.60
C GLY A 63 19.61 2.71 -5.86
N GLN A 64 20.41 3.50 -6.59
CA GLN A 64 20.14 4.93 -6.81
C GLN A 64 18.78 5.20 -7.48
N ARG A 65 18.34 4.32 -8.38
CA ARG A 65 17.09 4.49 -9.10
C ARG A 65 15.88 4.40 -8.17
N LEU A 66 15.84 3.41 -7.28
CA LEU A 66 14.77 3.31 -6.28
C LEU A 66 14.77 4.51 -5.33
N MET A 67 15.95 4.98 -4.92
CA MET A 67 16.06 6.19 -4.08
C MET A 67 15.57 7.44 -4.80
N ALA A 68 15.87 7.60 -6.08
CA ALA A 68 15.36 8.69 -6.90
C ALA A 68 13.83 8.62 -7.04
N PHE A 69 13.29 7.41 -7.24
CA PHE A 69 11.85 7.18 -7.25
C PHE A 69 11.20 7.56 -5.91
N TYR A 70 11.76 7.17 -4.76
CA TYR A 70 11.24 7.60 -3.46
C TYR A 70 11.36 9.11 -3.24
N GLY A 71 12.38 9.77 -3.80
CA GLY A 71 12.45 11.22 -3.91
C GLY A 71 11.22 11.79 -4.64
N HIS A 72 10.95 11.27 -5.83
CA HIS A 72 9.83 11.69 -6.66
C HIS A 72 8.46 11.44 -6.01
N VAL A 73 8.27 10.29 -5.35
CA VAL A 73 7.05 9.98 -4.59
C VAL A 73 6.80 11.03 -3.50
N ARG A 74 7.85 11.46 -2.78
CA ARG A 74 7.71 12.51 -1.75
C ARG A 74 7.32 13.86 -2.35
N GLU A 75 7.90 14.24 -3.47
CA GLU A 75 7.53 15.48 -4.19
C GLU A 75 6.06 15.46 -4.63
N VAL A 76 5.59 14.32 -5.14
CA VAL A 76 4.19 14.12 -5.51
C VAL A 76 3.29 14.24 -4.29
N LEU A 77 3.63 13.60 -3.18
CA LEU A 77 2.81 13.66 -1.96
C LEU A 77 2.77 15.06 -1.35
N ASP A 78 3.84 15.85 -1.44
CA ASP A 78 3.87 17.25 -1.00
C ASP A 78 2.90 18.11 -1.84
N GLY A 79 2.88 17.90 -3.16
CA GLY A 79 1.94 18.59 -4.06
C GLY A 79 0.48 18.11 -3.96
N HIS A 80 0.26 16.89 -3.44
CA HIS A 80 -1.04 16.21 -3.44
C HIS A 80 -1.53 15.81 -2.04
N GLY A 81 -1.07 16.50 -0.99
CA GLY A 81 -1.35 16.10 0.39
C GLY A 81 -2.84 15.98 0.74
N GLY A 82 -3.69 16.81 0.15
CA GLY A 82 -5.15 16.70 0.32
C GLY A 82 -5.75 15.41 -0.28
N ASP A 83 -5.24 14.96 -1.43
CA ASP A 83 -5.69 13.69 -2.03
C ASP A 83 -5.18 12.50 -1.21
N PHE A 84 -3.96 12.61 -0.66
CA PHE A 84 -3.39 11.59 0.21
C PHE A 84 -4.13 11.48 1.53
N ALA A 85 -4.55 12.60 2.14
CA ALA A 85 -5.39 12.57 3.33
C ALA A 85 -6.72 11.82 3.08
N VAL A 86 -7.33 12.03 1.91
CA VAL A 86 -8.54 11.27 1.51
C VAL A 86 -8.22 9.80 1.28
N TYR A 87 -7.07 9.48 0.68
CA TYR A 87 -6.60 8.10 0.54
C TYR A 87 -6.43 7.40 1.90
N LEU A 88 -5.96 8.10 2.93
CA LEU A 88 -5.91 7.55 4.29
C LEU A 88 -7.31 7.32 4.88
N VAL A 89 -8.25 8.26 4.68
CA VAL A 89 -9.66 8.08 5.11
C VAL A 89 -10.34 6.88 4.45
N GLU A 90 -9.95 6.53 3.22
CA GLU A 90 -10.47 5.31 2.57
C GLU A 90 -10.03 4.02 3.29
N LEU A 91 -8.95 4.04 4.09
CA LEU A 91 -8.62 2.92 4.98
C LEU A 91 -9.68 2.74 6.04
N ASP A 92 -10.04 3.81 6.76
CA ASP A 92 -11.03 3.77 7.83
C ASP A 92 -12.38 3.28 7.28
N LEU A 93 -12.81 3.83 6.13
CA LEU A 93 -14.03 3.38 5.44
C LEU A 93 -13.96 1.90 5.00
N ALA A 94 -12.76 1.41 4.66
CA ALA A 94 -12.57 0.02 4.30
C ALA A 94 -12.69 -0.91 5.52
N LEU A 95 -12.17 -0.49 6.67
CA LEU A 95 -12.31 -1.19 7.96
C LEU A 95 -13.77 -1.22 8.41
N GLU A 96 -14.48 -0.09 8.34
CA GLU A 96 -15.92 0.02 8.67
C GLU A 96 -16.79 -0.94 7.87
N SER A 97 -16.38 -1.31 6.65
CA SER A 97 -17.18 -2.20 5.79
C SER A 97 -17.25 -3.63 6.29
N GLU A 98 -16.27 -4.08 7.10
CA GLU A 98 -16.13 -5.47 7.57
C GLU A 98 -16.27 -6.54 6.46
N THR A 99 -15.93 -6.19 5.22
CA THR A 99 -15.95 -7.12 4.08
C THR A 99 -14.54 -7.60 3.76
N SER A 100 -14.38 -8.77 3.12
CA SER A 100 -13.06 -9.21 2.64
C SER A 100 -12.42 -8.22 1.64
N THR A 101 -13.23 -7.49 0.87
CA THR A 101 -12.74 -6.42 -0.01
C THR A 101 -12.27 -5.20 0.77
N GLY A 102 -13.01 -4.80 1.80
CA GLY A 102 -12.59 -3.74 2.72
C GLY A 102 -11.30 -4.10 3.46
N TRP A 103 -11.24 -5.31 4.00
CA TRP A 103 -10.04 -5.82 4.65
C TRP A 103 -8.82 -5.84 3.73
N TYR A 104 -8.98 -6.32 2.50
CA TYR A 104 -7.92 -6.26 1.48
C TYR A 104 -7.42 -4.82 1.24
N ASN A 105 -8.35 -3.87 1.06
CA ASN A 105 -8.00 -2.47 0.83
C ASN A 105 -7.30 -1.85 2.03
N ALA A 106 -7.76 -2.14 3.26
CA ALA A 106 -7.11 -1.65 4.48
C ALA A 106 -5.69 -2.21 4.62
N CYS A 107 -5.50 -3.51 4.40
CA CYS A 107 -4.17 -4.16 4.39
C CYS A 107 -3.24 -3.55 3.35
N PHE A 108 -3.76 -3.27 2.16
CA PHE A 108 -3.02 -2.64 1.08
C PHE A 108 -2.59 -1.22 1.46
N THR A 109 -3.53 -0.37 1.88
CA THR A 109 -3.27 1.01 2.24
C THR A 109 -2.28 1.10 3.40
N ARG A 110 -2.46 0.29 4.44
CA ARG A 110 -1.56 0.21 5.60
C ARG A 110 -0.13 -0.17 5.20
N SER A 111 0.01 -1.12 4.26
CA SER A 111 1.32 -1.55 3.75
C SER A 111 2.02 -0.47 2.93
N VAL A 112 1.28 0.23 2.08
CA VAL A 112 1.82 1.38 1.33
C VAL A 112 2.33 2.44 2.31
N VAL A 113 1.54 2.79 3.33
CA VAL A 113 1.95 3.79 4.32
C VAL A 113 3.19 3.34 5.10
N GLU A 114 3.26 2.06 5.50
CA GLU A 114 4.44 1.52 6.19
C GLU A 114 5.72 1.69 5.36
N VAL A 115 5.66 1.36 4.06
CA VAL A 115 6.80 1.51 3.14
C VAL A 115 7.14 2.99 2.92
N LEU A 116 6.14 3.86 2.82
CA LEU A 116 6.38 5.30 2.68
C LEU A 116 7.10 5.88 3.91
N LEU A 117 6.72 5.47 5.12
CA LEU A 117 7.35 5.92 6.36
C LEU A 117 8.76 5.33 6.54
N ARG A 118 8.93 4.02 6.36
CA ARG A 118 10.19 3.33 6.64
C ARG A 118 11.24 3.46 5.53
N ASP A 119 10.82 3.29 4.29
CA ASP A 119 11.74 3.15 3.15
C ASP A 119 11.81 4.42 2.29
N ALA A 120 10.67 5.05 2.02
CA ALA A 120 10.68 6.32 1.28
C ALA A 120 11.08 7.52 2.15
N GLY A 121 11.09 7.35 3.47
CA GLY A 121 11.46 8.39 4.44
C GLY A 121 10.50 9.57 4.40
N LEU A 122 9.19 9.29 4.28
CA LEU A 122 8.14 10.29 4.46
C LEU A 122 8.13 10.72 5.93
N PRO A 123 8.25 12.03 6.25
CA PRO A 123 8.23 12.46 7.64
C PRO A 123 6.87 12.12 8.26
N PRO A 124 6.83 11.62 9.51
CA PRO A 124 5.58 11.29 10.19
C PRO A 124 4.60 12.48 10.17
N THR A 125 5.13 13.69 10.39
CA THR A 125 4.37 14.94 10.41
C THR A 125 3.82 15.41 9.08
N ALA A 126 4.16 14.76 7.95
CA ALA A 126 3.76 15.25 6.64
C ALA A 126 2.24 15.23 6.48
N LEU A 127 1.57 14.13 6.83
CA LEU A 127 0.13 13.94 6.58
C LEU A 127 -0.54 12.91 7.52
N VAL A 128 0.22 12.31 8.44
CA VAL A 128 -0.20 11.19 9.28
C VAL A 128 -0.05 11.64 10.73
N ALA A 129 -1.10 11.55 11.56
CA ALA A 129 -0.95 11.87 12.98
C ALA A 129 0.13 10.97 13.60
N SER A 130 0.90 11.46 14.58
CA SER A 130 2.03 10.72 15.15
C SER A 130 1.64 9.36 15.74
N ASP A 131 0.37 9.19 16.09
CA ASP A 131 -0.27 7.99 16.64
C ASP A 131 -1.11 7.23 15.62
N TRP A 132 -1.26 7.71 14.38
CA TRP A 132 -2.15 7.09 13.38
C TRP A 132 -1.80 5.63 13.11
N ALA A 133 -0.52 5.30 12.96
CA ALA A 133 -0.11 3.91 12.69
C ALA A 133 -0.48 2.97 13.84
N GLU A 134 -0.31 3.42 15.09
CA GLU A 134 -0.68 2.63 16.28
C GLU A 134 -2.20 2.50 16.42
N ALA A 135 -2.94 3.59 16.21
CA ALA A 135 -4.39 3.60 16.25
C ALA A 135 -5.00 2.71 15.16
N THR A 136 -4.49 2.81 13.92
CA THR A 136 -4.91 1.94 12.81
C THR A 136 -4.56 0.48 13.09
N ASP A 137 -3.37 0.18 13.62
CA ASP A 137 -3.01 -1.20 13.95
C ASP A 137 -3.89 -1.79 15.06
N GLU A 138 -4.37 -0.98 16.00
CA GLU A 138 -5.38 -1.38 17.00
C GLU A 138 -6.72 -1.69 16.35
N GLU A 139 -7.24 -0.78 15.54
CA GLU A 139 -8.52 -0.95 14.85
C GLU A 139 -8.50 -2.16 13.92
N MET A 140 -7.41 -2.37 13.17
CA MET A 140 -7.23 -3.55 12.34
C MET A 140 -7.26 -4.84 13.16
N ARG A 141 -6.67 -4.86 14.36
CA ARG A 141 -6.72 -6.03 15.27
C ARG A 141 -8.13 -6.31 15.75
N GLU A 142 -8.92 -5.28 16.05
CA GLU A 142 -10.34 -5.44 16.41
C GLU A 142 -11.19 -5.96 15.24
N VAL A 143 -11.01 -5.39 14.05
CA VAL A 143 -11.76 -5.76 12.83
C VAL A 143 -11.38 -7.16 12.34
N ALA A 144 -10.14 -7.59 12.49
CA ALA A 144 -9.67 -8.94 12.12
C ALA A 144 -10.51 -10.07 12.74
N THR A 145 -11.11 -9.85 13.91
CA THR A 145 -11.97 -10.83 14.60
C THR A 145 -13.37 -10.97 13.99
N ARG A 146 -13.77 -10.01 13.13
CA ARG A 146 -15.10 -9.88 12.53
C ARG A 146 -15.11 -10.12 11.02
N VAL A 147 -13.95 -10.03 10.36
CA VAL A 147 -13.83 -10.25 8.92
C VAL A 147 -13.43 -11.68 8.57
N PRO A 148 -13.92 -12.24 7.45
CA PRO A 148 -13.42 -13.52 6.96
C PRO A 148 -11.94 -13.42 6.54
N PRO A 149 -11.18 -14.53 6.64
CA PRO A 149 -9.84 -14.62 6.09
C PRO A 149 -9.76 -14.23 4.61
N LEU A 150 -8.65 -13.62 4.22
CA LEU A 150 -8.36 -13.48 2.80
C LEU A 150 -7.97 -14.86 2.23
N PRO A 151 -8.42 -15.19 1.00
CA PRO A 151 -7.89 -16.35 0.32
C PRO A 151 -6.38 -16.15 0.10
N ALA A 152 -5.59 -17.22 0.21
CA ALA A 152 -4.13 -17.15 0.13
C ALA A 152 -3.64 -16.51 -1.17
N ASP A 153 -4.35 -16.73 -2.27
CA ASP A 153 -4.04 -16.14 -3.57
C ASP A 153 -4.19 -14.61 -3.60
N ALA A 154 -4.98 -14.01 -2.69
CA ALA A 154 -5.21 -12.57 -2.61
C ALA A 154 -4.11 -11.84 -1.85
N ILE A 155 -3.31 -12.55 -1.05
CA ILE A 155 -2.18 -11.96 -0.34
C ILE A 155 -1.05 -11.75 -1.35
N PRO A 156 -0.46 -10.53 -1.48
CA PRO A 156 0.62 -10.30 -2.42
C PRO A 156 1.82 -11.23 -2.16
N ARG A 157 2.41 -11.77 -3.24
CA ARG A 157 3.48 -12.77 -3.11
C ARG A 157 4.72 -12.15 -2.47
N GLY A 158 5.24 -12.83 -1.44
CA GLY A 158 6.42 -12.38 -0.70
C GLY A 158 6.13 -11.28 0.33
N MET A 159 4.86 -11.06 0.66
CA MET A 159 4.48 -10.21 1.80
C MET A 159 5.07 -10.81 3.09
N PRO A 160 5.88 -10.05 3.84
CA PRO A 160 6.51 -10.56 5.06
C PRO A 160 5.60 -10.51 6.28
N GLU A 161 5.96 -11.29 7.30
CA GLU A 161 5.24 -11.38 8.59
C GLU A 161 5.13 -10.05 9.32
N GLU A 162 6.08 -9.13 9.11
CA GLU A 162 6.03 -7.77 9.68
C GLU A 162 4.81 -6.97 9.18
N HIS A 163 4.17 -7.37 8.07
CA HIS A 163 2.86 -6.86 7.62
C HIS A 163 1.75 -7.82 8.07
N SER A 164 1.73 -8.13 9.36
CA SER A 164 0.88 -9.18 9.96
C SER A 164 -0.61 -9.04 9.64
N TRP A 165 -1.10 -7.82 9.40
CA TRP A 165 -2.49 -7.55 9.04
C TRP A 165 -3.00 -8.32 7.81
N TRP A 166 -2.13 -8.73 6.89
CA TRP A 166 -2.55 -9.60 5.77
C TRP A 166 -2.99 -11.00 6.21
N PHE A 167 -2.51 -11.43 7.38
CA PHE A 167 -2.60 -12.80 7.86
C PHE A 167 -3.53 -12.95 9.06
N VAL A 168 -3.63 -11.94 9.93
CA VAL A 168 -4.37 -12.03 11.21
C VAL A 168 -5.85 -12.45 11.09
N ALA A 169 -6.55 -12.08 10.01
CA ALA A 169 -7.93 -12.54 9.77
C ALA A 169 -8.01 -14.03 9.39
N SER A 170 -6.87 -14.61 9.01
CA SER A 170 -6.68 -16.01 8.61
C SER A 170 -6.02 -16.87 9.68
N GLY A 171 -5.75 -16.32 10.86
CA GLY A 171 -4.96 -16.97 11.91
C GLY A 171 -3.49 -16.51 11.91
N PRO A 172 -2.65 -16.97 12.84
CA PRO A 172 -1.21 -16.67 12.81
C PRO A 172 -0.58 -17.14 11.48
N PRO A 173 0.45 -16.44 10.95
CA PRO A 173 1.05 -16.75 9.64
C PRO A 173 1.48 -18.22 9.47
N GLU A 174 1.86 -18.87 10.57
CA GLU A 174 2.26 -20.28 10.65
C GLU A 174 1.12 -21.27 10.34
N GLU A 175 -0.15 -20.86 10.53
CA GLU A 175 -1.34 -21.68 10.28
C GLU A 175 -1.87 -21.54 8.84
N ILE A 176 -1.33 -20.60 8.06
CA ILE A 176 -1.72 -20.36 6.68
C ILE A 176 -0.85 -21.23 5.78
N ALA A 177 -1.42 -22.30 5.24
CA ALA A 177 -0.70 -23.20 4.33
C ALA A 177 -0.27 -22.46 3.05
N TYR A 178 1.03 -22.26 2.87
CA TYR A 178 1.61 -21.72 1.64
C TYR A 178 1.91 -22.87 0.68
N ASP A 179 1.09 -23.03 -0.36
CA ASP A 179 1.46 -23.83 -1.52
C ASP A 179 2.46 -23.00 -2.36
N TYR A 180 3.76 -23.30 -2.22
CA TYR A 180 4.85 -22.67 -2.98
C TYR A 180 5.07 -23.31 -4.35
#